data_AF-A0A4P5QVY7-F1
#
_entry.id   AF-A0A4P5QVY7-F1
#
_cell.length_a   1.000
_cell.length_b   1.000
_cell.length_c   1.000
_cell.angle_alpha   90.00
_cell.angle_beta   90.00
_cell.angle_gamma   90.00
#
_symmetry.space_group_name_H-M   'P 1'
#
loop_
_entity.id
_entity.type
_entity.pdbx_description
1 polymer ?
#
loop_
_entity_poly.entity_id
_entity_poly.type
_entity_poly.pdbx_seq_one_letter_code
_entity_poly.pdbx_strand_id
1 'polypeptide(L)'
;MKGRFADPFSKLEAFPVADYLQNANSLHLNEYKLEGVVGEQLRYSKSARLFTIEVNGEPVSVVIPAELRDVNVQKGQRLRIRVKVGDKGVLKAIELKKV
;
A
#
# COMPACT_ATOMS: atom_id res chain seq x y z
N MET A 1 23.49 -16.16 -12.98
CA MET A 1 23.20 -14.73 -12.75
C MET A 1 21.77 -14.60 -12.23
N LYS A 2 21.58 -14.19 -10.97
CA LYS A 2 20.24 -13.87 -10.45
C LYS A 2 19.79 -12.58 -11.14
N GLY A 3 18.83 -12.69 -12.07
CA GLY A 3 18.18 -11.52 -12.64
C GLY A 3 17.61 -10.69 -11.49
N ARG A 4 18.13 -9.48 -11.30
CA ARG A 4 17.58 -8.50 -10.38
C ARG A 4 16.21 -8.16 -10.95
N PHE A 5 15.14 -8.75 -10.40
CA PHE A 5 13.78 -8.41 -10.80
C PHE A 5 13.65 -6.89 -10.72
N ALA A 6 13.41 -6.25 -11.86
CA ALA A 6 13.23 -4.80 -11.93
C ALA A 6 12.08 -4.40 -11.01
N ASP A 7 12.22 -3.30 -10.27
CA ASP A 7 11.13 -2.77 -9.45
C ASP A 7 9.95 -2.45 -10.38
N PRO A 8 8.83 -3.19 -10.30
CA PRO A 8 7.70 -3.03 -11.22
C PRO A 8 7.00 -1.68 -11.06
N PHE A 9 7.29 -0.97 -9.96
CA PHE A 9 6.72 0.34 -9.64
C PHE A 9 7.75 1.46 -9.76
N SER A 10 8.87 1.23 -10.46
CA SER A 10 9.96 2.21 -10.63
C SER A 10 9.54 3.53 -11.30
N LYS A 11 8.43 3.54 -12.05
CA LYS A 11 7.87 4.75 -12.68
C LYS A 11 6.95 5.57 -11.76
N LEU A 12 6.63 5.06 -10.57
CA LEU A 12 5.79 5.75 -9.60
C LEU A 12 6.66 6.49 -8.59
N GLU A 13 6.18 7.64 -8.17
CA GLU A 13 6.77 8.38 -7.05
C GLU A 13 6.64 7.58 -5.75
N ALA A 14 7.60 7.73 -4.85
CA ALA A 14 7.52 7.15 -3.52
C ALA A 14 6.37 7.81 -2.74
N PHE A 15 5.63 7.01 -1.96
CA PHE A 15 4.53 7.52 -1.16
C PHE A 15 5.02 8.51 -0.09
N PRO A 16 4.58 9.79 -0.13
CA PRO A 16 5.06 10.82 0.79
C PRO A 16 4.32 10.73 2.13
N VAL A 17 4.72 9.77 2.98
CA VAL A 17 4.00 9.46 4.23
C VAL A 17 3.85 10.66 5.18
N ALA A 18 4.86 11.53 5.28
CA ALA A 18 4.79 12.72 6.13
C ALA A 18 3.71 13.70 5.64
N ASP A 19 3.71 14.01 4.34
CA ASP A 19 2.73 14.92 3.74
C ASP A 19 1.32 14.33 3.81
N TYR A 20 1.20 13.01 3.63
CA TYR A 20 -0.07 12.29 3.78
C TYR A 20 -0.66 12.42 5.19
N LEU A 21 0.16 12.23 6.22
CA LEU A 21 -0.29 12.33 7.62
C LEU A 21 -0.67 13.77 8.00
N GLN A 22 0.00 14.77 7.40
CA GLN A 22 -0.35 16.18 7.61
C GLN A 22 -1.61 16.60 6.85
N ASN A 23 -1.73 16.20 5.58
CA ASN A 23 -2.85 16.58 4.72
C ASN A 23 -3.05 15.57 3.57
N ALA A 24 -3.74 14.47 3.83
CA ALA A 24 -4.01 13.45 2.82
C ALA A 24 -4.82 13.95 1.61
N ASN A 25 -5.60 15.01 1.75
CA ASN A 25 -6.44 15.54 0.66
C ASN A 25 -5.63 16.19 -0.46
N SER A 26 -4.43 16.70 -0.18
CA SER A 26 -3.57 17.28 -1.22
C SER A 26 -3.03 16.24 -2.20
N LEU A 27 -3.05 14.96 -1.79
CA LEU A 27 -2.53 13.83 -2.57
C LEU A 27 -3.62 13.08 -3.34
N HIS A 28 -4.87 13.55 -3.28
CA HIS A 28 -6.04 12.92 -3.88
C HIS A 28 -5.85 12.65 -5.38
N LEU A 29 -6.37 11.51 -5.84
CA LEU A 29 -6.31 10.98 -7.22
C LEU A 29 -4.92 10.60 -7.73
N ASN A 30 -3.86 10.85 -6.97
CA ASN A 30 -2.51 10.43 -7.34
C ASN A 30 -2.24 8.97 -6.94
N GLU A 31 -1.28 8.38 -7.66
CA GLU A 31 -0.82 7.03 -7.42
C GLU A 31 0.65 7.02 -7.03
N TYR A 32 0.97 6.22 -6.02
CA TYR A 32 2.31 6.16 -5.44
C TYR A 32 2.78 4.72 -5.28
N LYS A 33 4.09 4.55 -5.23
CA LYS A 33 4.74 3.36 -4.73
C LYS A 33 4.89 3.46 -3.21
N LEU A 34 4.19 2.60 -2.49
CA LEU A 34 4.32 2.42 -1.05
C LEU A 34 5.10 1.13 -0.80
N GLU A 35 6.21 1.21 -0.07
CA GLU A 35 6.95 0.05 0.43
C GLU A 35 6.89 0.04 1.96
N GLY A 36 6.46 -1.07 2.55
CA GLY A 36 6.27 -1.16 4.00
C GLY A 36 6.10 -2.57 4.51
N VAL A 37 6.02 -2.70 5.83
CA VAL A 37 5.82 -3.98 6.52
C VAL A 37 4.35 -4.11 6.91
N VAL A 38 3.73 -5.23 6.57
CA VAL A 38 2.33 -5.51 6.91
C VAL A 38 2.19 -5.64 8.43
N GLY A 39 1.33 -4.81 9.01
CA GLY A 39 0.90 -4.87 10.40
C GLY A 39 -0.36 -5.72 10.57
N GLU A 40 -1.27 -5.25 11.42
CA GLU A 40 -2.51 -5.95 11.74
C GLU A 40 -3.57 -5.86 10.63
N GLN A 41 -4.41 -6.90 10.52
CA GLN A 41 -5.64 -6.80 9.73
C GLN A 41 -6.73 -6.17 10.61
N LEU A 42 -7.04 -4.91 10.36
CA LEU A 42 -8.02 -4.14 11.14
C LEU A 42 -9.46 -4.54 10.82
N ARG A 43 -9.75 -4.94 9.58
CA ARG A 43 -11.09 -5.34 9.15
C ARG A 43 -11.06 -6.26 7.94
N TYR A 44 -12.04 -7.15 7.87
CA TYR A 44 -12.33 -7.97 6.69
C TYR A 44 -13.80 -7.83 6.29
N SER A 45 -14.04 -7.83 4.98
CA SER A 45 -15.36 -7.99 4.38
C SER A 45 -15.25 -8.83 3.10
N LYS A 46 -16.40 -9.16 2.52
CA LYS A 46 -16.44 -9.80 1.20
C LYS A 46 -15.82 -8.92 0.10
N SER A 47 -15.88 -7.60 0.23
CA SER A 47 -15.39 -6.65 -0.77
C SER A 47 -13.95 -6.19 -0.56
N ALA A 48 -13.41 -6.26 0.66
CA ALA A 48 -12.06 -5.78 0.94
C ALA A 48 -11.47 -6.32 2.26
N ARG A 49 -10.16 -6.20 2.39
CA ARG A 49 -9.40 -6.30 3.64
C ARG A 49 -8.79 -4.94 3.95
N LEU A 50 -8.79 -4.55 5.22
CA LEU A 50 -8.09 -3.36 5.70
C LEU A 50 -6.92 -3.81 6.56
N PHE A 51 -5.72 -3.35 6.21
CA PHE A 51 -4.49 -3.62 6.95
C PHE A 51 -3.81 -2.33 7.38
N THR A 52 -3.13 -2.37 8.51
CA THR A 52 -2.06 -1.41 8.82
C THR A 52 -0.80 -1.81 8.05
N ILE A 53 -0.11 -0.84 7.45
CA ILE A 53 1.21 -1.02 6.84
C ILE A 53 2.16 -0.01 7.49
N GLU A 54 3.28 -0.49 8.02
CA GLU A 54 4.33 0.34 8.59
C GLU A 54 5.24 0.87 7.47
N VAL A 55 5.25 2.20 7.27
CA VAL A 55 6.02 2.90 6.24
C VAL A 55 6.91 3.93 6.93
N ASN A 56 8.23 3.75 6.85
CA ASN A 56 9.21 4.61 7.53
C ASN A 56 8.96 4.78 9.05
N GLY A 57 8.40 3.75 9.70
CA GLY A 57 8.07 3.76 11.13
C GLY A 57 6.71 4.36 11.46
N GLU A 58 5.95 4.81 10.45
CA GLU A 58 4.60 5.34 10.62
C GLU A 58 3.54 4.34 10.13
N PRO A 59 2.47 4.09 10.92
CA PRO A 59 1.40 3.19 10.54
C PRO A 59 0.41 3.90 9.60
N VAL A 60 0.18 3.33 8.42
CA VAL A 60 -0.88 3.78 7.49
C VAL A 60 -1.89 2.68 7.19
N SER A 61 -3.14 3.06 7.03
CA SER A 61 -4.24 2.14 6.72
C SER A 61 -4.39 1.96 5.21
N VAL A 62 -4.30 0.72 4.71
CA VAL A 62 -4.44 0.39 3.29
C VAL A 62 -5.58 -0.59 3.05
N VAL A 63 -6.50 -0.19 2.18
CA VAL A 63 -7.61 -1.03 1.70
C VAL A 63 -7.11 -1.90 0.56
N ILE A 64 -7.12 -3.22 0.76
CA ILE A 64 -6.83 -4.22 -0.25
C ILE A 64 -8.17 -4.78 -0.75
N PRO A 65 -8.59 -4.45 -1.98
CA PRO A 65 -9.89 -4.84 -2.48
C PRO A 65 -9.90 -6.33 -2.88
N ALA A 66 -11.08 -6.91 -3.03
CA ALA A 66 -11.27 -8.36 -3.20
C ALA A 66 -10.60 -8.92 -4.47
N GLU A 67 -10.39 -8.09 -5.48
CA GLU A 67 -9.73 -8.47 -6.73
C GLU A 67 -8.25 -8.81 -6.52
N LEU A 68 -7.65 -8.39 -5.39
CA LEU A 68 -6.27 -8.72 -5.00
C LEU A 68 -6.21 -9.86 -3.95
N ARG A 69 -7.27 -10.66 -3.81
CA ARG A 69 -7.34 -11.78 -2.84
C ARG A 69 -6.29 -12.86 -3.06
N ASP A 70 -5.89 -13.09 -4.30
CA ASP A 70 -4.89 -14.12 -4.65
C ASP A 70 -3.50 -13.80 -4.08
N VAL A 71 -3.26 -12.53 -3.71
CA VAL A 71 -2.06 -12.15 -2.99
C VAL A 71 -2.25 -12.50 -1.51
N ASN A 72 -1.50 -13.51 -1.08
CA ASN A 72 -1.34 -13.84 0.33
C ASN A 72 -0.55 -12.73 1.05
N VAL A 73 -1.25 -11.99 1.91
CA VAL A 73 -0.75 -10.87 2.71
C VAL A 73 -0.73 -11.32 4.17
N GLN A 74 0.45 -11.32 4.78
CA GLN A 74 0.65 -11.80 6.15
C GLN A 74 1.35 -10.73 7.00
N LYS A 75 0.99 -10.65 8.28
CA LYS A 75 1.67 -9.77 9.24
C LYS A 75 3.16 -10.05 9.27
N GLY A 76 3.97 -8.99 9.34
CA GLY A 76 5.44 -9.03 9.31
C GLY A 76 6.03 -9.13 7.90
N GLN A 77 5.22 -9.31 6.86
CA GLN A 77 5.69 -9.40 5.49
C GLN A 77 5.99 -8.02 4.91
N ARG A 78 7.12 -7.86 4.22
CA ARG A 78 7.39 -6.65 3.43
C ARG A 78 6.70 -6.72 2.06
N LEU A 79 6.02 -5.64 1.69
CA LEU A 79 5.33 -5.50 0.42
C LEU A 79 5.73 -4.21 -0.29
N ARG A 80 5.74 -4.27 -1.62
CA ARG A 80 5.61 -3.11 -2.50
C ARG A 80 4.17 -3.03 -2.99
N ILE A 81 3.59 -1.84 -2.92
CA ILE A 81 2.19 -1.60 -3.21
C ILE A 81 2.10 -0.40 -4.14
N ARG A 82 1.40 -0.55 -5.27
CA ARG A 82 0.88 0.59 -6.01
C ARG A 82 -0.42 1.02 -5.33
N VAL A 83 -0.42 2.17 -4.69
CA VAL A 83 -1.59 2.72 -3.99
C VAL A 83 -2.15 3.90 -4.75
N LYS A 84 -3.47 4.04 -4.74
CA LYS A 84 -4.17 5.27 -5.14
C LYS A 84 -4.74 5.95 -3.90
N VAL A 85 -4.52 7.24 -3.77
CA VAL A 85 -5.15 8.05 -2.72
C VAL A 85 -6.56 8.42 -3.18
N GLY A 86 -7.55 7.80 -2.57
CA GLY A 86 -8.96 8.07 -2.82
C GLY A 86 -9.50 9.18 -1.93
N ASP A 87 -10.82 9.34 -1.97
CA ASP A 87 -11.54 10.37 -1.20
C ASP A 87 -11.20 10.31 0.28
N LYS A 88 -11.05 11.49 0.90
CA LYS A 88 -10.71 11.66 2.32
C LYS A 88 -9.40 10.97 2.72
N GLY A 89 -8.49 10.77 1.77
CA GLY A 89 -7.17 10.16 2.01
C GLY A 89 -7.18 8.63 2.04
N VAL A 90 -8.27 7.95 1.67
CA VAL A 90 -8.29 6.47 1.74
C VAL A 90 -7.27 5.87 0.77
N LEU A 91 -6.26 5.17 1.28
CA LEU A 91 -5.30 4.44 0.46
C LEU A 91 -5.92 3.14 -0.04
N LYS A 92 -6.10 3.02 -1.35
CA LYS A 92 -6.57 1.80 -2.01
C LYS A 92 -5.42 1.15 -2.77
N ALA A 93 -5.16 -0.13 -2.49
CA ALA A 93 -4.20 -0.91 -3.26
C ALA A 93 -4.74 -1.19 -4.67
N ILE A 94 -3.92 -0.92 -5.67
CA ILE A 94 -4.17 -1.23 -7.09
C ILE A 94 -3.38 -2.48 -7.49
N GLU A 95 -2.15 -2.61 -7.00
CA GLU A 95 -1.30 -3.77 -7.25
C GLU A 95 -0.38 -4.05 -6.04
N LEU A 96 -0.07 -5.32 -5.79
CA LEU A 96 0.79 -5.78 -4.69
C LEU A 96 1.89 -6.67 -5.21
N LYS A 97 3.11 -6.50 -4.70
CA LYS A 97 4.25 -7.39 -4.94
C LYS A 97 4.98 -7.68 -3.65
N LYS A 98 5.40 -8.95 -3.50
CA LYS A 98 6.31 -9.34 -2.41
C LYS A 98 7.71 -8.83 -2.73
N VAL A 99 8.42 -8.34 -1.71
CA VAL A 99 9.83 -7.93 -1.82
C VAL A 99 10.74 -9.12 -1.62
#